data_AF-A0A2G5IYK0-F1
#
_entry.id   AF-A0A2G5IYK0-F1
#
_cell.length_a   1.000
_cell.length_b   1.000
_cell.length_c   1.000
_cell.angle_alpha   90.00
_cell.angle_beta   90.00
_cell.angle_gamma   90.00
#
_symmetry.space_group_name_H-M   'P 1'
#
loop_
_entity.id
_entity.type
_entity.pdbx_description
1 polymer ?
#
loop_
_entity_poly.entity_id
_entity_poly.type
_entity_poly.pdbx_seq_one_letter_code
_entity_poly.pdbx_strand_id
1 'polypeptide(L)' 'MSEATTTAPVTYHWIATVQTERGRIETNDGPVDAIPGVHTHTSTYRAVLANLTEKYGPDFGLLFFALEADQL' A
#
# COMPACT_ATOMS: atom_id res chain seq x y z
N MET A 1 -3.74 -0.86 37.03
CA MET A 1 -3.08 -0.29 35.84
C MET A 1 -3.25 -1.30 34.74
N SER A 2 -4.04 -1.00 33.71
CA SER A 2 -4.16 -1.90 32.55
C SER A 2 -3.02 -1.59 31.59
N GLU A 3 -2.19 -2.60 31.27
CA GLU A 3 -1.17 -2.48 30.23
C GLU A 3 -1.87 -2.23 28.88
N ALA A 4 -1.44 -1.18 28.17
CA ALA A 4 -1.85 -0.96 26.80
C ALA A 4 -1.15 -2.02 25.93
N THR A 5 -1.90 -3.00 25.44
CA THR A 5 -1.41 -4.00 24.49
C THR A 5 -1.01 -3.26 23.20
N THR A 6 0.27 -2.99 23.03
CA THR A 6 0.79 -2.40 21.80
C THR A 6 0.83 -3.50 20.76
N THR A 7 -0.13 -3.50 19.83
CA THR A 7 -0.13 -4.48 18.74
C THR A 7 0.98 -4.10 17.75
N ALA A 8 1.81 -5.07 17.37
CA ALA A 8 2.86 -4.85 16.38
C ALA A 8 2.26 -4.37 15.04
N PRO A 9 2.93 -3.47 14.30
CA PRO A 9 2.47 -3.06 12.98
C PRO A 9 2.31 -4.25 12.04
N VAL A 10 1.31 -4.17 11.16
CA VAL A 10 1.11 -5.10 10.04
C VAL A 10 1.60 -4.42 8.77
N THR A 11 2.37 -5.13 7.95
CA THR A 11 2.88 -4.61 6.68
C THR A 11 1.98 -5.05 5.53
N TYR A 12 1.56 -4.09 4.71
CA TYR A 12 0.95 -4.33 3.41
C TYR A 12 1.95 -4.06 2.30
N HIS A 13 1.76 -4.68 1.15
CA HIS A 13 2.53 -4.49 -0.06
C HIS A 13 1.66 -3.93 -1.17
N TRP A 14 2.25 -3.08 -2.00
CA TRP A 14 1.61 -2.58 -3.20
C TRP A 14 2.53 -2.75 -4.40
N ILE A 15 1.92 -2.99 -5.56
CA ILE A 15 2.56 -2.98 -6.87
C ILE A 15 1.66 -2.17 -7.79
N ALA A 16 2.22 -1.15 -8.45
CA ALA A 16 1.52 -0.29 -9.38
C ALA A 16 2.22 -0.33 -10.74
N THR A 17 1.44 -0.50 -11.81
CA THR A 17 1.92 -0.32 -13.19
C THR A 17 1.30 0.94 -13.76
N VAL A 18 2.16 1.90 -14.10
CA VAL A 18 1.81 3.24 -14.56
C VAL A 18 2.14 3.34 -16.04
N GLN A 19 1.18 3.81 -16.84
CA GLN A 19 1.43 4.18 -18.22
C GLN A 19 1.54 5.71 -18.30
N THR A 20 2.75 6.19 -18.55
CA THR A 20 3.01 7.64 -18.65
C THR A 20 2.64 8.17 -20.03
N GLU A 21 2.40 9.49 -20.14
CA GLU A 21 2.00 10.17 -21.38
C GLU A 21 2.96 9.94 -22.57
N ARG A 22 4.22 9.58 -22.32
CA ARG A 22 5.22 9.28 -23.36
C ARG A 22 5.20 7.82 -23.82
N GLY A 23 4.18 7.05 -23.44
CA GLY A 23 4.07 5.63 -23.77
C GLY A 23 5.00 4.71 -22.98
N ARG A 24 5.70 5.23 -21.96
CA ARG A 24 6.55 4.42 -21.08
C ARG A 24 5.67 3.76 -20.00
N ILE A 25 5.78 2.44 -19.91
CA ILE A 25 5.22 1.64 -18.83
C ILE A 25 6.29 1.54 -17.74
N GLU A 26 5.93 1.91 -16.51
CA GLU A 26 6.78 1.79 -15.32
C GLU A 26 6.05 0.99 -14.25
N THR A 27 6.70 -0.05 -13.71
CA THR A 27 6.19 -0.78 -12.54
C THR A 27 6.97 -0.32 -11.32
N ASN A 28 6.25 0.07 -10.27
CA ASN A 28 6.78 0.43 -8.97
C ASN A 28 6.11 -0.40 -7.88
N ASP A 29 6.80 -0.65 -6.78
CA ASP A 29 6.30 -1.40 -5.65
C ASP A 29 6.85 -0.88 -4.32
N GLY A 30 6.23 -1.30 -3.22
CA GLY A 30 6.75 -1.02 -1.90
C GLY A 30 5.90 -1.55 -0.75
N PRO A 31 6.47 -1.55 0.47
CA PRO A 31 5.75 -1.86 1.70
C PRO A 31 5.08 -0.62 2.29
N VAL A 32 4.03 -0.83 3.10
CA VAL A 32 3.38 0.18 3.95
C VAL A 32 3.03 -0.44 5.30
N ASP A 33 3.59 0.12 6.36
CA ASP A 33 3.27 -0.32 7.73
C ASP A 33 1.96 0.31 8.22
N ALA A 34 1.10 -0.52 8.80
CA ALA A 34 -0.20 -0.15 9.33
C ALA A 34 -0.28 -0.47 10.83
N ILE A 35 -0.83 0.45 11.61
CA ILE A 35 -1.02 0.28 13.07
C ILE A 35 -2.36 -0.42 13.30
N PRO A 36 -2.40 -1.63 13.87
CA PRO A 36 -3.66 -2.34 14.12
C PRO A 36 -4.58 -1.57 15.07
N GLY A 37 -5.87 -1.58 14.78
CA GLY A 37 -6.89 -0.83 15.52
C GLY A 37 -6.96 0.66 15.18
N VAL A 38 -5.97 1.21 14.46
CA VAL A 38 -5.98 2.59 13.95
C VAL A 38 -6.18 2.61 12.44
N HIS A 39 -5.42 1.77 11.72
CA HIS A 39 -5.49 1.64 10.27
C HIS A 39 -6.22 0.36 9.89
N THR A 40 -7.06 0.47 8.87
CA THR A 40 -7.72 -0.67 8.21
C THR A 40 -7.06 -0.92 6.86
N HIS A 41 -7.21 -2.12 6.30
CA HIS A 41 -6.80 -2.41 4.93
C HIS A 41 -7.32 -1.35 3.93
N THR A 42 -8.59 -0.95 4.08
CA THR A 42 -9.23 0.07 3.23
C THR A 42 -8.61 1.46 3.39
N SER A 43 -8.33 1.90 4.61
CA SER A 43 -7.72 3.22 4.83
C SER A 43 -6.29 3.27 4.31
N THR A 44 -5.53 2.19 4.49
CA THR A 44 -4.16 2.09 3.96
C THR A 44 -4.16 2.05 2.43
N TYR A 45 -5.04 1.25 1.82
CA TYR A 45 -5.25 1.23 0.37
C TYR A 45 -5.54 2.63 -0.19
N ARG A 46 -6.47 3.37 0.45
CA ARG A 46 -6.81 4.74 0.00
C ARG A 46 -5.64 5.70 0.11
N ALA A 47 -4.82 5.57 1.15
CA ALA A 47 -3.62 6.40 1.30
C ALA A 47 -2.60 6.13 0.17
N VAL A 48 -2.36 4.85 -0.16
CA VAL A 48 -1.50 4.46 -1.29
C VAL A 48 -2.07 4.95 -2.62
N LEU A 49 -3.37 4.73 -2.86
CA LEU A 49 -4.04 5.19 -4.07
C LEU A 49 -3.92 6.71 -4.23
N ALA A 50 -4.14 7.48 -3.16
CA ALA A 50 -4.02 8.93 -3.19
C ALA A 50 -2.58 9.39 -3.50
N ASN A 51 -1.58 8.77 -2.87
CA ASN A 51 -0.18 9.09 -3.12
C ASN A 51 0.24 8.78 -4.57
N LEU A 52 -0.16 7.63 -5.11
CA LEU A 52 0.11 7.25 -6.49
C LEU A 52 -0.62 8.16 -7.48
N THR A 53 -1.87 8.55 -7.18
CA THR A 53 -2.64 9.49 -8.00
C THR A 53 -1.99 10.87 -8.04
N GLU A 54 -1.50 11.36 -6.90
CA GLU A 54 -0.75 12.62 -6.83
C GLU A 54 0.54 12.57 -7.64
N LYS A 55 1.26 11.43 -7.59
CA LYS A 55 2.56 11.26 -8.24
C LYS A 55 2.46 11.01 -9.74
N TYR A 56 1.47 10.24 -10.18
CA TYR A 56 1.41 9.67 -11.53
C TYR A 56 0.15 10.04 -12.31
N GLY A 57 -0.83 10.69 -11.70
CA GLY A 57 -2.17 10.85 -12.26
C GLY A 57 -3.03 9.59 -12.06
N PRO A 58 -4.28 9.58 -12.53
CA PRO A 58 -5.24 8.50 -12.24
C PRO A 58 -5.06 7.23 -13.10
N ASP A 59 -4.20 7.26 -14.12
CA ASP A 59 -4.10 6.20 -15.13
C ASP A 59 -3.04 5.14 -14.76
N PHE A 60 -3.38 4.28 -13.78
CA PHE A 60 -2.55 3.16 -13.38
C PHE A 60 -3.38 1.97 -12.87
N GLY A 61 -2.79 0.78 -12.91
CA GLY A 61 -3.29 -0.40 -12.22
C GLY A 61 -2.59 -0.60 -10.88
N LEU A 62 -3.34 -0.89 -9.81
CA LEU A 62 -2.81 -1.11 -8.45
C LEU A 62 -3.22 -2.49 -7.92
N LEU A 63 -2.22 -3.29 -7.55
CA LEU A 63 -2.37 -4.48 -6.72
C LEU A 63 -1.96 -4.12 -5.29
N PHE A 64 -2.79 -4.47 -4.31
CA PHE A 64 -2.56 -4.18 -2.89
C PHE A 64 -2.94 -5.40 -2.05
N PHE A 65 -2.01 -5.89 -1.24
CA PHE A 65 -2.14 -7.18 -0.54
C PHE A 65 -1.29 -7.23 0.74
N ALA A 66 -1.58 -8.17 1.63
CA ALA A 66 -0.67 -8.57 2.70
C ALA A 66 -0.02 -9.90 2.32
N LEU A 67 1.26 -10.08 2.66
CA LEU A 67 1.93 -11.36 2.58
C LEU A 67 2.19 -11.86 3.99
N GLU A 68 1.90 -13.14 4.23
CA GLU A 68 2.49 -13.85 5.37
C GLU A 68 3.91 -14.32 4.99
N ALA A 69 4.70 -14.71 5.99
CA ALA A 69 6.00 -15.33 5.75
C ALA A 69 5.86 -16.54 4.78
N ASP A 70 6.82 -16.68 3.87
CA ASP A 70 6.91 -17.78 2.87
C ASP A 70 5.79 -17.83 1.81
N GLN A 71 5.13 -16.70 1.49
CA GLN A 71 4.04 -16.63 0.49
C GLN A 71 4.43 -16.08 -0.90
N LEU A 72 5.70 -16.18 -1.31
CA LEU A 72 6.17 -15.78 -2.64
C LEU A 72 6.74 -16.96 -3.44
#